data_AF-A0A6B2FZK6-F1
#
_entry.id   AF-A0A6B2FZK6-F1
#
_cell.length_a   1.000
_cell.length_b   1.000
_cell.length_c   1.000
_cell.angle_alpha   90.00
_cell.angle_beta   90.00
_cell.angle_gamma   90.00
#
_symmetry.space_group_name_H-M   'P 1'
#
loop_
_entity.id
_entity.type
_entity.pdbx_description
1 polymer ?
#
loop_
_entity_poly.entity_id
_entity_poly.type
_entity_poly.pdbx_seq_one_letter_code
_entity_poly.pdbx_strand_id
1 'polypeptide(L)'
;HDMQENTYPEILRSNLGTVVLQMKKLGIDNLVQFDFMDPPAPETMMRALELLNYLSALDDNGDLTDIGRMMSEFPLDPQLSRMALASTQFDCSSEALSIISLLSVPQIFLRPNENRDAADQAKMKFAHVDGDHLTLLNVYHSYKKSKYFS
;
A
#
# COMPACT_ATOMS: atom_id res chain seq x y z
N HIS A 1 7.84 -9.98 35.14
CA HIS A 1 7.85 -9.24 33.86
C HIS A 1 7.22 -10.17 32.86
N ASP A 2 5.89 -10.12 32.78
CA ASP A 2 5.09 -10.99 31.92
C ASP A 2 5.37 -10.65 30.46
N MET A 3 6.08 -11.54 29.76
CA MET A 3 6.13 -11.49 28.30
C MET A 3 4.74 -11.90 27.81
N GLN A 4 4.06 -11.02 27.07
CA GLN A 4 2.81 -11.37 26.40
C GLN A 4 3.06 -12.60 25.51
N GLU A 5 2.45 -13.75 25.83
CA GLU A 5 2.65 -15.05 25.17
C GLU A 5 2.12 -15.12 23.73
N ASN A 6 1.50 -14.05 23.21
CA ASN A 6 1.03 -14.00 21.83
C ASN A 6 1.38 -12.67 21.17
N THR A 7 1.91 -12.76 19.94
CA THR A 7 2.03 -11.60 19.06
C THR A 7 0.62 -11.14 18.71
N TYR A 8 0.29 -9.85 18.91
CA TYR A 8 -1.03 -9.30 18.58
C TYR A 8 -1.48 -9.74 17.17
N PRO A 9 -2.71 -10.24 17.00
CA PRO A 9 -3.22 -10.70 15.71
C PRO A 9 -2.98 -9.68 14.60
N GLU A 10 -2.47 -10.12 13.44
CA GLU A 10 -2.21 -9.22 12.30
C GLU A 10 -3.48 -8.53 11.81
N ILE A 11 -4.64 -9.17 11.94
CA ILE A 11 -5.96 -8.59 11.64
C ILE A 11 -6.29 -7.36 12.50
N LEU A 12 -5.68 -7.25 13.69
CA LEU A 12 -5.82 -6.11 14.60
C LEU A 12 -4.73 -5.04 14.40
N ARG A 13 -3.70 -5.34 13.60
CA ARG A 13 -2.58 -4.42 13.28
C ARG A 13 -2.58 -3.96 11.82
N SER A 14 -3.29 -4.64 10.94
CA SER A 14 -3.26 -4.45 9.49
C SER A 14 -4.44 -3.62 9.01
N ASN A 15 -4.23 -2.87 7.93
CA ASN A 15 -5.31 -2.21 7.22
C ASN A 15 -6.21 -3.29 6.59
N LEU A 16 -7.42 -3.46 7.15
CA LEU A 16 -8.38 -4.46 6.68
C LEU A 16 -8.86 -4.24 5.24
N GLY A 17 -8.53 -3.12 4.59
CA GLY A 17 -8.95 -2.82 3.22
C GLY A 17 -8.64 -3.94 2.24
N THR A 18 -7.44 -4.53 2.29
CA THR A 18 -7.06 -5.65 1.40
C THR A 18 -7.91 -6.89 1.66
N VAL A 19 -8.14 -7.23 2.93
CA VAL A 19 -8.94 -8.40 3.31
C VAL A 19 -10.40 -8.22 2.89
N VAL A 20 -10.99 -7.06 3.18
CA VAL A 20 -12.37 -6.71 2.81
C VAL A 20 -12.55 -6.74 1.30
N LEU A 21 -11.61 -6.20 0.54
CA LEU A 21 -11.65 -6.23 -0.92
C LEU A 21 -11.65 -7.66 -1.46
N GLN A 22 -10.80 -8.54 -0.90
CA GLN A 22 -10.75 -9.95 -1.30
C GLN A 22 -12.02 -10.72 -0.88
N MET A 23 -12.57 -10.46 0.30
CA MET A 23 -13.83 -11.06 0.74
C MET A 23 -14.99 -10.67 -0.19
N LYS A 24 -15.08 -9.39 -0.56
CA LYS A 24 -16.06 -8.91 -1.53
C LYS A 24 -15.88 -9.55 -2.91
N LYS A 25 -14.64 -9.74 -3.38
CA LYS A 25 -14.33 -10.48 -4.62
C LYS A 25 -14.84 -11.93 -4.58
N LEU A 26 -14.76 -12.57 -3.41
CA LEU A 26 -15.24 -13.94 -3.19
C LEU A 26 -16.76 -14.06 -3.05
N GLY A 27 -17.50 -12.95 -3.10
CA GLY A 27 -18.96 -12.93 -2.94
C GLY A 27 -19.42 -12.98 -1.49
N ILE A 28 -18.57 -12.61 -0.53
CA ILE A 28 -18.93 -12.51 0.88
C ILE A 28 -19.44 -11.10 1.14
N ASP A 29 -20.77 -10.93 1.10
CA ASP A 29 -21.39 -9.62 1.29
C ASP A 29 -21.68 -9.27 2.74
N ASN A 30 -22.06 -10.27 3.54
CA ASN A 30 -22.37 -10.06 4.95
C ASN A 30 -21.12 -10.26 5.82
N LEU A 31 -20.26 -9.24 5.82
CA LEU A 31 -19.04 -9.23 6.63
C LEU A 31 -19.33 -9.27 8.14
N VAL A 32 -20.50 -8.81 8.58
CA VAL A 32 -20.89 -8.80 10.00
C VAL A 32 -21.22 -10.21 10.50
N GLN A 33 -21.80 -11.05 9.64
CA GLN A 33 -22.13 -12.45 9.96
C GLN A 33 -21.03 -13.44 9.55
N PHE A 34 -19.95 -12.95 8.95
CA PHE A 34 -18.84 -13.82 8.57
C PHE A 34 -18.16 -14.37 9.84
N ASP A 35 -17.96 -15.69 9.86
CA ASP A 35 -17.41 -16.41 11.02
C ASP A 35 -15.89 -16.23 11.10
N PHE A 36 -15.46 -15.03 11.47
CA PHE A 36 -14.06 -14.77 11.77
C PHE A 36 -13.65 -15.52 13.03
N MET A 37 -12.52 -16.24 12.96
CA MET A 37 -11.91 -16.90 14.13
C MET A 37 -11.70 -15.91 15.29
N ASP A 38 -11.26 -14.69 14.96
CA ASP A 38 -11.23 -13.52 15.84
C ASP A 38 -11.82 -12.32 15.08
N PRO A 39 -13.07 -11.89 15.35
CA PRO A 39 -13.69 -10.82 14.60
C PRO A 39 -12.97 -9.49 14.87
N PRO A 40 -12.70 -8.69 13.82
CA PRO A 40 -12.15 -7.36 14.00
C PRO A 40 -13.16 -6.44 14.69
N ALA A 41 -12.67 -5.36 15.34
CA ALA A 41 -13.55 -4.35 15.91
C ALA A 41 -14.46 -3.74 14.82
N PRO A 42 -15.76 -3.51 15.09
CA PRO A 42 -16.69 -2.96 14.11
C PRO A 42 -16.19 -1.67 13.45
N GLU A 43 -15.54 -0.79 14.22
CA GLU A 43 -14.99 0.46 13.72
C GLU A 43 -13.86 0.24 12.70
N THR A 44 -13.08 -0.83 12.84
CA THR A 44 -12.00 -1.17 11.89
C THR A 44 -12.58 -1.68 10.57
N MET A 45 -13.65 -2.48 10.64
CA MET A 45 -14.37 -2.93 9.44
C MET A 45 -15.06 -1.77 8.72
N MET A 46 -15.70 -0.86 9.47
CA MET A 46 -16.29 0.35 8.90
C MET A 46 -15.26 1.20 8.18
N ARG A 47 -14.11 1.48 8.80
CA ARG A 47 -13.02 2.25 8.15
C ARG A 47 -12.50 1.59 6.87
N ALA A 48 -12.44 0.26 6.82
CA ALA A 48 -12.03 -0.46 5.63
C ALA A 48 -13.06 -0.33 4.49
N LEU A 49 -14.36 -0.44 4.81
CA LEU A 49 -15.44 -0.21 3.86
C LEU A 49 -15.46 1.23 3.34
N GLU A 50 -15.32 2.21 4.24
CA GLU A 50 -15.23 3.64 3.89
C GLU A 50 -14.03 3.93 2.99
N LEU A 51 -12.86 3.37 3.31
CA LEU A 51 -11.67 3.49 2.47
C LEU A 51 -11.91 2.91 1.07
N LEU A 52 -12.52 1.73 0.97
CA LEU A 52 -12.77 1.09 -0.32
C LEU A 52 -13.83 1.84 -1.14
N ASN A 53 -14.86 2.39 -0.51
CA ASN A 53 -15.81 3.28 -1.18
C ASN A 53 -15.11 4.58 -1.66
N TYR A 54 -14.27 5.20 -0.83
CA TYR A 54 -13.50 6.39 -1.20
C TYR A 54 -12.56 6.14 -2.40
N LEU A 55 -11.97 4.95 -2.48
CA LEU A 55 -11.13 4.54 -3.61
C LEU A 55 -11.95 4.14 -4.86
N SER A 56 -13.28 4.21 -4.79
CA SER A 56 -14.23 3.73 -5.81
C SER A 56 -14.15 2.22 -6.06
N ALA A 57 -13.62 1.45 -5.12
CA ALA A 57 -13.61 0.00 -5.18
C ALA A 57 -14.97 -0.60 -4.80
N LEU A 58 -15.71 0.08 -3.91
CA LEU A 58 -17.10 -0.22 -3.60
C LEU A 58 -17.99 0.94 -4.04
N ASP A 59 -19.24 0.64 -4.38
CA ASP A 59 -20.28 1.65 -4.57
C ASP A 59 -20.95 2.05 -3.24
N ASP A 60 -21.98 2.89 -3.29
CA ASP A 60 -22.72 3.37 -2.13
C ASP A 60 -23.58 2.29 -1.45
N ASN A 61 -23.85 1.18 -2.16
CA ASN A 61 -24.53 0.01 -1.61
C ASN A 61 -23.54 -0.96 -0.95
N GLY A 62 -22.23 -0.72 -1.12
CA GLY A 62 -21.16 -1.60 -0.65
C GLY A 62 -20.87 -2.75 -1.60
N ASP A 63 -21.31 -2.67 -2.86
CA ASP A 63 -21.06 -3.67 -3.89
C ASP A 63 -19.75 -3.41 -4.63
N LEU A 64 -19.10 -4.48 -5.09
CA LEU A 64 -17.80 -4.40 -5.76
C LEU A 64 -17.94 -3.82 -7.18
N THR A 65 -17.32 -2.68 -7.43
CA THR A 65 -17.29 -2.02 -8.74
C THR A 65 -16.32 -2.71 -9.70
N ASP A 66 -16.34 -2.33 -10.99
CA ASP A 66 -15.34 -2.81 -11.95
C ASP A 66 -13.91 -2.40 -11.56
N ILE A 67 -13.74 -1.19 -11.03
CA ILE A 67 -12.46 -0.72 -10.49
C ILE A 67 -12.04 -1.59 -9.30
N GLY A 68 -12.98 -1.89 -8.39
CA GLY A 68 -12.73 -2.77 -7.25
C GLY A 68 -12.31 -4.18 -7.67
N ARG A 69 -12.96 -4.75 -8.70
CA ARG A 69 -12.56 -6.04 -9.28
C ARG A 69 -11.14 -5.99 -9.82
N MET A 70 -10.80 -4.97 -10.62
CA MET A 70 -9.44 -4.80 -11.12
C MET A 70 -8.42 -4.62 -9.98
N MET A 71 -8.74 -3.81 -8.96
CA MET A 71 -7.88 -3.62 -7.79
C MET A 71 -7.61 -4.93 -7.05
N SER A 72 -8.60 -5.82 -6.98
CA SER A 72 -8.51 -7.11 -6.31
C SER A 72 -7.64 -8.16 -7.03
N GLU A 73 -7.20 -7.87 -8.26
CA GLU A 73 -6.23 -8.70 -8.98
C GLU A 73 -4.77 -8.38 -8.60
N PHE A 74 -4.52 -7.22 -7.98
CA PHE A 74 -3.17 -6.82 -7.59
C PHE A 74 -2.83 -7.33 -6.18
N PRO A 75 -1.61 -7.87 -5.97
CA PRO A 75 -1.09 -8.21 -4.65
C PRO A 75 -0.56 -6.96 -3.93
N LEU A 76 -1.35 -5.88 -3.92
CA LEU A 76 -0.99 -4.57 -3.38
C LEU A 76 -2.10 -4.08 -2.45
N ASP A 77 -1.75 -3.15 -1.57
CA ASP A 77 -2.75 -2.42 -0.79
C ASP A 77 -3.71 -1.65 -1.71
N PRO A 78 -5.00 -1.53 -1.36
CA PRO A 78 -6.01 -0.89 -2.21
C PRO A 78 -5.61 0.49 -2.74
N GLN A 79 -4.92 1.30 -1.93
CA GLN A 79 -4.47 2.63 -2.34
C GLN A 79 -3.41 2.55 -3.46
N LEU A 80 -2.47 1.61 -3.38
CA LEU A 80 -1.43 1.39 -4.39
C LEU A 80 -2.02 0.76 -5.65
N SER A 81 -2.95 -0.20 -5.51
CA SER A 81 -3.71 -0.75 -6.64
C SER A 81 -4.48 0.34 -7.38
N ARG A 82 -5.13 1.25 -6.63
CA ARG A 82 -5.86 2.38 -7.22
C ARG A 82 -4.93 3.33 -7.95
N MET A 83 -3.77 3.65 -7.38
CA MET A 83 -2.73 4.47 -8.03
C MET A 83 -2.24 3.83 -9.32
N ALA A 84 -1.97 2.52 -9.33
CA ALA A 84 -1.56 1.79 -10.53
C ALA A 84 -2.61 1.90 -11.64
N LEU A 85 -3.89 1.67 -11.33
CA LEU A 85 -4.98 1.78 -12.30
C LEU A 85 -5.15 3.21 -12.81
N ALA A 86 -5.16 4.20 -11.91
CA ALA A 86 -5.33 5.60 -12.27
C ALA A 86 -4.17 6.12 -13.15
N SER A 87 -2.95 5.63 -12.94
CA SER A 87 -1.77 6.06 -13.72
C SER A 87 -1.93 5.90 -15.23
N THR A 88 -2.75 4.94 -15.67
CA THR A 88 -3.03 4.71 -17.10
C THR A 88 -3.82 5.86 -17.74
N GLN A 89 -4.58 6.61 -16.93
CA GLN A 89 -5.36 7.77 -17.39
C GLN A 89 -4.55 9.07 -17.37
N PHE A 90 -3.42 9.08 -16.65
CA PHE A 90 -2.52 10.24 -16.52
C PHE A 90 -1.22 10.08 -17.32
N ASP A 91 -1.12 9.05 -18.16
CA ASP A 91 0.05 8.73 -18.98
C ASP A 91 1.37 8.63 -18.17
N CYS A 92 1.29 8.23 -16.89
CA CYS A 92 2.42 8.18 -15.96
C CYS A 92 2.62 6.79 -15.33
N SER A 93 2.20 5.73 -16.03
CA SER A 93 2.27 4.36 -15.51
C SER A 93 3.68 3.89 -15.20
N SER A 94 4.69 4.28 -15.99
CA SER A 94 6.08 3.89 -15.74
C SER A 94 6.61 4.45 -14.42
N GLU A 95 6.37 5.74 -14.18
CA GLU A 95 6.75 6.46 -12.97
C GLU A 95 5.98 5.93 -11.76
N ALA A 96 4.66 5.77 -11.90
CA ALA A 96 3.81 5.25 -10.84
C ALA A 96 4.23 3.83 -10.42
N LEU A 97 4.47 2.93 -11.37
CA LEU A 97 4.94 1.57 -11.08
C LEU A 97 6.31 1.56 -10.43
N SER A 98 7.21 2.47 -10.81
CA SER A 98 8.53 2.62 -10.18
C SER A 98 8.40 3.04 -8.71
N ILE A 99 7.52 4.00 -8.42
CA ILE A 99 7.23 4.46 -7.05
C ILE A 99 6.57 3.34 -6.24
N ILE A 100 5.54 2.68 -6.77
CA ILE A 100 4.84 1.57 -6.12
C ILE A 100 5.85 0.47 -5.78
N SER A 101 6.72 0.09 -6.72
CA SER A 101 7.75 -0.94 -6.50
C SER A 101 8.66 -0.60 -5.31
N LEU A 102 9.06 0.68 -5.15
CA LEU A 102 9.89 1.12 -4.04
C LEU A 102 9.13 1.27 -2.71
N LEU A 103 7.82 1.52 -2.76
CA LEU A 103 6.97 1.56 -1.57
C LEU A 103 6.61 0.15 -1.06
N SER A 104 6.60 -0.84 -1.93
CA SER A 104 6.32 -2.24 -1.59
C SER A 104 7.50 -3.00 -0.98
N VAL A 105 8.67 -2.36 -0.84
CA VAL A 105 9.87 -2.95 -0.22
C VAL A 105 10.23 -2.22 1.08
N PRO A 106 11.03 -2.84 1.97
CA PRO A 106 11.54 -2.15 3.15
C PRO A 106 12.29 -0.86 2.81
N GLN A 107 12.39 0.05 3.79
CA GLN A 107 13.02 1.36 3.61
C GLN A 107 14.38 1.27 2.91
N ILE A 108 14.47 1.87 1.72
CA ILE A 108 15.68 1.83 0.88
C ILE A 108 16.80 2.76 1.35
N PHE A 109 16.48 3.73 2.21
CA PHE A 109 17.45 4.66 2.78
C PHE A 109 17.98 4.12 4.10
N LEU A 110 19.20 3.57 4.08
CA LEU A 110 19.89 3.14 5.29
C LEU A 110 20.40 4.35 6.08
N ARG A 111 20.08 4.38 7.38
CA ARG A 111 20.49 5.47 8.28
C ARG A 111 21.12 4.94 9.58
N PRO A 112 22.34 4.36 9.52
CA PRO A 112 23.04 3.86 10.70
C PRO A 112 23.39 4.99 11.67
N ASN A 113 23.30 4.73 12.97
CA ASN A 113 23.50 5.75 14.02
C ASN A 113 24.89 6.39 13.99
N GLU A 114 25.93 5.64 13.61
CA GLU A 114 27.31 6.12 13.54
C GLU A 114 27.55 7.08 12.36
N ASN A 115 26.80 6.93 11.26
CA ASN A 115 27.00 7.67 10.01
C ASN A 115 25.72 8.42 9.57
N ARG A 116 24.94 8.94 10.52
CA ARG A 116 23.65 9.62 10.24
C ARG A 116 23.82 10.79 9.28
N ASP A 117 24.79 11.66 9.51
CA ASP A 117 25.00 12.87 8.70
C ASP A 117 25.39 12.51 7.26
N ALA A 118 26.25 11.51 7.08
CA ALA A 118 26.65 11.04 5.75
C ALA A 118 25.47 10.38 4.99
N ALA A 119 24.63 9.61 5.70
CA ALA A 119 23.42 9.01 5.13
C ALA A 119 22.40 10.08 4.72
N ASP A 120 22.19 11.10 5.55
CA ASP A 120 21.28 12.20 5.26
C ASP A 120 21.77 13.03 4.06
N GLN A 121 23.07 13.31 3.98
CA GLN A 121 23.67 13.95 2.81
C GLN A 121 23.54 13.10 1.54
N ALA A 122 23.69 11.78 1.63
CA ALA A 122 23.50 10.89 0.49
C ALA A 122 22.03 10.90 0.01
N LYS A 123 21.06 10.86 0.94
CA LYS A 123 19.63 10.98 0.61
C LYS A 123 19.31 12.32 -0.04
N MET A 124 19.88 13.43 0.46
CA MET A 124 19.66 14.77 -0.09
C MET A 124 20.06 14.90 -1.56
N LYS A 125 21.01 14.10 -2.06
CA LYS A 125 21.39 14.11 -3.49
C LYS A 125 20.25 13.70 -4.43
N PHE A 126 19.27 12.96 -3.92
CA PHE A 126 18.12 12.48 -4.69
C PHE A 126 16.83 13.23 -4.35
N ALA A 127 16.87 14.13 -3.36
CA ALA A 127 15.70 14.85 -2.87
C ALA A 127 15.05 15.67 -3.99
N HIS A 128 13.74 15.56 -4.11
CA HIS A 128 12.92 16.36 -5.00
C HIS A 128 12.13 17.38 -4.19
N VAL A 129 12.08 18.63 -4.67
CA VAL A 129 11.41 19.74 -3.96
C VAL A 129 9.91 19.50 -3.81
N ASP A 130 9.30 18.84 -4.79
CA ASP A 130 7.87 18.53 -4.82
C ASP A 130 7.48 17.27 -4.00
N GLY A 131 8.43 16.59 -3.35
CA GLY A 131 8.13 15.59 -2.30
C GLY A 131 8.87 14.25 -2.37
N ASP A 132 8.55 13.40 -1.40
CA ASP A 132 9.25 12.13 -1.15
C ASP A 132 9.00 11.06 -2.22
N HIS A 133 7.80 11.00 -2.82
CA HIS A 133 7.54 10.03 -3.90
C HIS A 133 8.39 10.32 -5.14
N LEU A 134 8.61 11.59 -5.48
CA LEU A 134 9.51 11.99 -6.56
C LEU A 134 10.99 11.78 -6.19
N THR A 135 11.31 11.91 -4.90
CA THR A 135 12.62 11.51 -4.38
C THR A 135 12.87 10.01 -4.60
N LEU A 136 11.88 9.14 -4.34
CA LEU A 136 11.97 7.70 -4.63
C LEU A 136 12.16 7.45 -6.13
N LEU A 137 11.42 8.16 -6.98
CA LEU A 137 11.58 8.05 -8.44
C LEU A 137 12.98 8.45 -8.90
N ASN A 138 13.55 9.52 -8.35
CA ASN A 138 14.93 9.94 -8.62
C ASN A 138 15.95 8.86 -8.24
N VAL A 139 15.75 8.22 -7.08
CA VAL A 139 16.60 7.08 -6.66
C VAL A 139 16.49 5.93 -7.65
N TYR A 140 15.26 5.53 -8.03
CA TYR A 140 15.04 4.46 -9.00
C TYR A 140 15.75 4.73 -10.33
N HIS A 141 15.58 5.93 -10.88
CA HIS A 141 16.24 6.34 -12.12
C HIS A 141 17.77 6.35 -11.99
N SER A 142 18.28 6.84 -10.87
CA SER A 142 19.73 6.87 -10.60
C SER A 142 20.29 5.46 -10.49
N TYR A 143 19.59 4.55 -9.82
CA TYR A 143 19.96 3.14 -9.72
C TYR A 143 19.97 2.46 -11.10
N LYS A 144 18.92 2.66 -11.90
CA LYS A 144 18.82 2.12 -13.26
C LYS A 144 19.94 2.62 -14.18
N LYS A 145 20.32 3.89 -14.05
CA LYS A 145 21.46 4.50 -14.76
C LYS A 145 22.83 4.02 -14.25
N SER A 146 22.93 3.71 -12.95
CA SER A 146 24.21 3.36 -12.29
C SER A 146 24.77 1.99 -12.68
N LYS A 147 23.96 1.13 -13.32
CA LYS A 147 24.29 -0.16 -13.98
C LYS A 147 23.55 -1.35 -13.38
N TYR A 148 22.57 -1.84 -14.15
CA TYR A 148 22.19 -3.26 -14.22
C TYR A 148 21.88 -3.74 -15.67
N PHE A 149 22.27 -2.97 -16.70
CA PHE A 149 22.19 -3.38 -18.11
C PHE A 149 23.37 -2.83 -18.94
N SER A 150 24.61 -3.19 -18.58
CA SER A 150 25.79 -3.04 -19.44
C SER A 150 26.60 -4.32 -19.38
#